data_AF-A0A3D4EUR3-F1
#
_entry.id   AF-A0A3D4EUR3-F1
#
_cell.length_a   1.000
_cell.length_b   1.000
_cell.length_c   1.000
_cell.angle_alpha   90.00
_cell.angle_beta   90.00
_cell.angle_gamma   90.00
#
_symmetry.space_group_name_H-M   'P 1'
#
loop_
_entity.id
_entity.type
_entity.pdbx_description
1 polymer ?
#
loop_
_entity_poly.entity_id
_entity_poly.type
_entity_poly.pdbx_seq_one_letter_code
_entity_poly.pdbx_strand_id
1 'polypeptide(L)'
;MATSPKKKRFAMVCDGGYAGVFDSATLEEIWKTKLGDKGASRLLVGVVDRESEGIKILQTIDNEHGCLQLSFSRDGSHFGTVNADGTFSLFKVFRE
;
A
#
# COMPACT_ATOMS: atom_id res chain seq x y z
N MET A 1 13.01 -3.59 -1.74
CA MET A 1 13.90 -3.89 -0.60
C MET A 1 14.28 -2.58 0.09
N ALA A 2 14.35 -2.55 1.41
CA ALA A 2 14.72 -1.37 2.20
C ALA A 2 15.64 -1.74 3.37
N THR A 3 16.66 -0.93 3.65
CA THR A 3 17.60 -1.15 4.76
C THR A 3 17.24 -0.30 5.97
N SER A 4 17.38 -0.86 7.17
CA SER A 4 17.24 -0.09 8.42
C SER A 4 18.30 1.02 8.50
N PRO A 5 18.04 2.15 9.22
CA PRO A 5 18.98 3.27 9.30
C PRO A 5 20.36 2.89 9.86
N LYS A 6 20.40 1.93 10.80
CA LYS A 6 21.64 1.40 11.38
C LYS A 6 22.27 0.28 10.53
N LYS A 7 21.67 -0.05 9.38
CA LYS A 7 22.06 -1.10 8.44
C LYS A 7 22.19 -2.51 9.02
N LYS A 8 21.74 -2.75 10.25
CA LYS A 8 21.76 -4.07 10.92
C LYS A 8 20.70 -5.04 10.41
N ARG A 9 19.69 -4.51 9.72
CA ARG A 9 18.56 -5.26 9.17
C ARG A 9 18.15 -4.70 7.83
N PHE A 10 17.51 -5.53 7.04
CA PHE A 10 16.82 -5.10 5.83
C PHE A 10 15.49 -5.85 5.68
N ALA A 11 14.55 -5.20 5.01
CA ALA A 11 13.25 -5.76 4.68
C ALA A 11 13.14 -5.97 3.17
N MET A 12 12.54 -7.08 2.78
CA MET A 12 12.19 -7.37 1.39
C MET A 12 10.75 -7.84 1.28
N VAL A 13 10.14 -7.51 0.14
CA VAL A 13 8.84 -8.04 -0.30
C VAL A 13 9.13 -8.89 -1.52
N CYS A 14 8.65 -10.13 -1.49
CA CYS A 14 8.89 -11.11 -2.55
C CYS A 14 7.63 -11.36 -3.36
N ASP A 15 7.81 -11.72 -4.62
CA ASP A 15 6.73 -12.29 -5.44
C ASP A 15 6.16 -13.53 -4.73
N GLY A 16 4.88 -13.47 -4.38
CA GLY A 16 4.23 -14.44 -3.50
C GLY A 16 3.49 -13.83 -2.31
N GLY A 17 3.58 -12.51 -2.09
CA GLY A 17 2.79 -11.81 -1.07
C GLY A 17 3.33 -12.01 0.34
N TYR A 18 4.64 -12.03 0.51
CA TYR A 18 5.28 -12.09 1.82
C TYR A 18 6.21 -10.89 2.02
N ALA A 19 6.23 -10.38 3.25
CA ALA A 19 7.27 -9.48 3.72
C ALA A 19 8.13 -10.21 4.73
N GLY A 20 9.45 -10.05 4.62
CA GLY A 20 10.41 -10.57 5.57
C GLY A 20 11.38 -9.48 6.05
N VAL A 21 11.85 -9.62 7.28
CA VAL A 21 12.94 -8.83 7.86
C VAL A 21 14.10 -9.76 8.17
N PHE A 22 15.28 -9.35 7.74
CA PHE A 22 16.49 -10.17 7.77
C PHE A 22 17.59 -9.45 8.56
N ASP A 23 18.43 -10.24 9.23
CA ASP A 23 19.69 -9.72 9.76
C ASP A 23 20.64 -9.44 8.58
N SER A 24 21.26 -8.27 8.57
CA SER A 24 22.13 -7.88 7.45
C SER A 24 23.46 -8.61 7.42
N ALA A 25 23.96 -9.07 8.57
CA ALA A 25 25.26 -9.70 8.70
C ALA A 25 25.18 -11.21 8.47
N THR A 26 24.13 -11.85 9.00
CA THR A 26 23.94 -13.31 8.88
C THR A 26 23.02 -13.71 7.72
N LEU A 27 22.24 -12.76 7.18
CA LEU A 27 21.19 -13.00 6.19
C LEU A 27 20.04 -13.89 6.68
N GLU A 28 19.97 -14.17 7.98
CA GLU A 28 18.91 -14.99 8.56
C GLU A 28 17.57 -14.23 8.59
N GLU A 29 16.48 -14.94 8.31
CA GLU A 29 15.12 -14.42 8.43
C GLU A 29 14.74 -14.29 9.91
N ILE A 30 14.62 -13.06 10.39
CA ILE A 30 14.26 -12.76 11.78
C ILE A 30 12.74 -12.78 11.95
N TRP A 31 12.01 -12.37 10.91
CA TRP A 31 10.57 -12.27 10.93
C TRP A 31 9.99 -12.34 9.53
N LYS A 32 8.81 -12.97 9.40
CA LYS A 32 8.06 -13.08 8.16
C LYS A 32 6.57 -12.96 8.43
N THR A 33 5.88 -12.24 7.55
CA THR A 33 4.42 -12.27 7.49
C THR A 33 3.92 -12.52 6.08
N LYS A 34 2.74 -13.11 5.99
CA LYS A 34 1.95 -13.16 4.76
C LYS A 34 1.21 -11.84 4.62
N LEU A 35 1.41 -11.14 3.52
CA LEU A 35 0.75 -9.88 3.16
C LEU A 35 -0.67 -10.10 2.60
N GLY A 36 -1.32 -11.21 2.97
CA GLY A 36 -2.59 -11.66 2.41
C GLY A 36 -2.44 -12.54 1.17
N ASP A 37 -3.49 -13.29 0.84
CA ASP A 37 -3.60 -13.92 -0.47
C ASP A 37 -3.67 -12.84 -1.55
N LYS A 38 -2.93 -13.02 -2.65
CA LYS A 38 -2.89 -12.09 -3.78
C LYS A 38 -4.29 -11.54 -4.06
N GLY A 39 -4.52 -10.25 -3.79
CA GLY A 39 -5.77 -9.59 -4.19
C GLY A 39 -6.33 -8.53 -3.24
N ALA A 40 -6.33 -8.66 -1.92
CA ALA A 40 -7.07 -7.66 -1.14
C ALA A 40 -6.20 -6.43 -0.76
N SER A 41 -6.63 -5.22 -1.12
CA SER A 41 -6.10 -3.95 -0.62
C SER A 41 -7.22 -3.08 -0.09
N ARG A 42 -7.07 -2.59 1.15
CA ARG A 42 -7.95 -1.55 1.70
C ARG A 42 -7.33 -0.18 1.44
N LEU A 43 -7.99 0.64 0.64
CA LEU A 43 -7.56 1.99 0.28
C LEU A 43 -8.32 3.01 1.13
N LEU A 44 -7.58 3.98 1.68
CA LEU A 44 -8.14 5.13 2.38
C LEU A 44 -7.99 6.37 1.51
N VAL A 45 -9.11 7.04 1.23
CA VAL A 45 -9.11 8.33 0.55
C VAL A 45 -9.47 9.39 1.59
N GLY A 46 -8.60 10.38 1.73
CA GLY A 46 -8.78 11.47 2.69
C GLY A 46 -8.27 12.79 2.15
N VAL A 47 -8.68 13.86 2.82
CA VAL A 47 -8.17 15.21 2.58
C VAL A 47 -7.28 15.62 3.74
N VAL A 48 -6.20 16.33 3.42
CA VAL A 48 -5.34 16.96 4.43
C VAL A 48 -6.08 18.19 4.94
N ASP A 49 -6.41 18.17 6.23
CA ASP A 49 -6.86 19.35 6.95
C ASP A 49 -5.63 20.15 7.36
N ARG A 50 -5.50 21.35 6.80
CA ARG A 50 -4.34 22.23 7.06
C ARG A 50 -4.43 22.95 8.40
N GLU A 51 -5.62 23.07 8.98
CA GLU A 51 -5.78 23.75 10.27
C GLU A 51 -5.39 22.83 11.43
N SER A 52 -5.79 21.56 11.36
CA SER A 52 -5.44 20.55 12.36
C SER A 52 -4.16 19.76 12.06
N GLU A 53 -3.54 19.99 10.90
CA GLU A 53 -2.47 19.15 10.32
C GLU A 53 -2.85 17.65 10.25
N GLY A 54 -4.15 17.37 10.23
CA GLY A 54 -4.71 16.03 10.24
C GLY A 54 -5.10 15.52 8.86
N ILE A 55 -5.52 14.26 8.80
CA ILE A 55 -6.17 13.67 7.62
C ILE A 55 -7.61 13.35 7.98
N LYS A 56 -8.57 14.00 7.32
CA LYS A 56 -9.98 13.60 7.36
C LYS A 56 -10.19 12.49 6.33
N ILE A 57 -10.48 11.28 6.80
CA ILE A 57 -10.84 10.17 5.92
C ILE A 57 -12.24 10.40 5.36
N LEU A 58 -12.37 10.38 4.04
CA LEU A 58 -13.63 10.55 3.32
C LEU A 58 -14.23 9.20 2.90
N GLN A 59 -13.38 8.25 2.51
CA GLN A 59 -13.84 6.97 1.96
C GLN A 59 -12.83 5.86 2.28
N THR A 60 -13.38 4.68 2.55
CA THR A 60 -12.64 3.42 2.63
C THR A 60 -13.12 2.52 1.50
N ILE A 61 -12.20 1.96 0.73
CA ILE A 61 -12.50 1.09 -0.41
C ILE A 61 -11.81 -0.24 -0.19
N ASP A 62 -12.58 -1.32 -0.23
CA ASP A 62 -12.05 -2.67 -0.29
C ASP A 62 -11.87 -3.05 -1.77
N ASN A 63 -10.61 -3.05 -2.23
CA ASN A 63 -10.24 -3.47 -3.56
C ASN A 63 -9.75 -4.93 -3.51
N GLU A 64 -10.57 -5.85 -4.01
CA GLU A 64 -10.29 -7.30 -3.98
C GLU A 64 -9.24 -7.76 -5.00
N HIS A 65 -8.72 -6.86 -5.83
CA HIS A 65 -7.77 -7.14 -6.92
C HIS A 65 -6.31 -6.78 -6.61
N GLY A 66 -6.09 -5.88 -5.64
CA GLY A 66 -4.81 -5.72 -4.96
C GLY A 66 -3.99 -4.64 -5.60
N CYS A 67 -3.94 -3.46 -4.97
CA CYS A 67 -3.40 -2.26 -5.58
C CYS A 67 -1.87 -2.26 -5.56
N LEU A 68 -1.24 -2.30 -6.73
CA LEU A 68 0.21 -2.13 -6.89
C LEU A 68 0.60 -0.67 -7.10
N GLN A 69 -0.23 0.07 -7.83
CA GLN A 69 -0.03 1.48 -8.13
C GLN A 69 -1.38 2.17 -8.27
N LEU A 70 -1.43 3.45 -7.91
CA LEU A 70 -2.62 4.29 -8.06
C LEU A 70 -2.29 5.66 -8.64
N SER A 71 -3.30 6.31 -9.23
CA SER A 71 -3.22 7.69 -9.70
C SER A 71 -4.58 8.37 -9.63
N PHE A 72 -4.61 9.63 -9.14
CA PHE A 72 -5.81 10.46 -9.17
C PHE A 72 -5.95 11.17 -10.51
N SER A 73 -7.19 11.30 -10.96
CA SER A 73 -7.58 12.28 -11.98
C SER A 73 -7.20 13.70 -11.53
N ARG A 74 -6.99 14.61 -12.49
CA ARG A 74 -6.50 15.98 -12.22
C ARG A 74 -7.39 16.77 -11.26
N ASP A 75 -8.70 16.58 -11.32
CA ASP A 75 -9.67 17.23 -10.41
C ASP A 75 -9.87 16.44 -9.10
N GLY A 76 -9.26 15.26 -8.99
CA GLY A 76 -9.38 14.32 -7.88
C GLY A 76 -10.79 13.75 -7.71
N SER A 77 -11.64 13.80 -8.73
CA SER A 77 -13.00 13.21 -8.71
C SER A 77 -12.97 11.69 -8.80
N HIS A 78 -11.90 11.15 -9.38
CA HIS A 78 -11.64 9.72 -9.55
C HIS A 78 -10.18 9.38 -9.27
N PHE A 79 -9.92 8.10 -9.02
CA PHE A 79 -8.58 7.52 -9.08
C PHE A 79 -8.63 6.12 -9.68
N GLY A 80 -7.56 5.75 -10.39
CA GLY A 80 -7.38 4.42 -10.97
C GLY A 80 -6.32 3.62 -10.21
N THR A 81 -6.45 2.29 -10.24
CA THR A 81 -5.44 1.35 -9.74
C THR A 81 -4.98 0.39 -10.83
N VAL A 82 -3.70 0.05 -10.81
CA VAL A 82 -3.16 -1.14 -11.48
C VAL A 82 -3.08 -2.23 -10.43
N ASN A 83 -3.69 -3.38 -10.71
CA ASN A 83 -3.89 -4.43 -9.74
C ASN A 83 -2.91 -5.59 -9.93
N ALA A 84 -2.69 -6.35 -8.86
CA ALA A 84 -1.79 -7.50 -8.83
C ALA A 84 -2.29 -8.69 -9.67
N ASP A 85 -3.58 -8.74 -9.96
CA ASP A 85 -4.22 -9.73 -10.82
C ASP A 85 -4.17 -9.38 -12.32
N GLY A 86 -3.53 -8.26 -12.68
CA GLY A 86 -3.41 -7.78 -14.06
C GLY A 86 -4.59 -6.94 -14.55
N THR A 87 -5.59 -6.68 -13.69
CA THR A 87 -6.70 -5.77 -14.01
C THR A 87 -6.37 -4.32 -13.70
N PHE A 88 -7.24 -3.42 -14.16
CA PHE A 88 -7.31 -2.05 -13.66
C PHE A 88 -8.69 -1.79 -13.05
N SER A 89 -8.74 -0.95 -12.01
CA SER A 89 -9.99 -0.49 -11.42
C SER A 89 -10.05 1.02 -11.44
N LEU A 90 -11.25 1.59 -11.59
CA LEU A 90 -11.49 3.03 -11.53
C LEU A 90 -12.54 3.31 -10.46
N PHE A 91 -12.23 4.20 -9.54
CA PHE A 91 -13.08 4.53 -8.40
C PHE A 91 -13.45 6.02 -8.44
N LYS A 92 -14.68 6.32 -8.03
CA LYS A 92 -15.13 7.69 -7.77
C LYS A 92 -14.80 8.08 -6.33
N VAL A 93 -14.42 9.34 -6.13
CA VAL A 93 -14.12 9.94 -4.83
C VAL A 93 -15.32 10.74 -4.36
N PHE A 94 -15.87 10.40 -3.19
CA PHE A 94 -16.95 11.17 -2.57
C PHE A 94 -16.40 12.24 -1.62
N ARG A 95 -16.96 13.45 -1.69
CA ARG A 95 -16.58 14.63 -0.91
C ARG A 95 -17.85 15.26 -0.35
N GLU A 96 -18.48 14.61 0.62
CA GLU A 96 -19.56 15.18 1.40
C GLU A 96 -19.03 15.80 2.71
#